data_AF-A0A4C1UPD0-F1
#
_entry.id   AF-A0A4C1UPD0-F1
#
_cell.length_a   1.000
_cell.length_b   1.000
_cell.length_c   1.000
_cell.angle_alpha   90.00
_cell.angle_beta   90.00
_cell.angle_gamma   90.00
#
_symmetry.space_group_name_H-M   'P 1'
#
loop_
_entity.id
_entity.type
_entity.pdbx_description
1 polymer ?
#
loop_
_entity_poly.entity_id
_entity_poly.type
_entity_poly.pdbx_seq_one_letter_code
_entity_poly.pdbx_strand_id
1 'polypeptide(L)'
;MIDVMGVVVGPIAEEYAVQRDMSAASSKERRTARRQVLAFQQAFFEEEKRCTFTVKEKVDIISRLKNGENNVDLCKQFGVSHSTISTMWKNRAKILECFESKSLKIKEDHNPTHQDIENALLVWFKAQRSQNVPISGPLLQKKANHFARQLEKTNFECSGSWIYRFRQLHDIVVGKVCGESTSVSQND
;
A
#
# COMPACT_ATOMS: atom_id res chain seq x y z
N MET A 1 -25.15 -13.43 17.51
CA MET A 1 -23.85 -13.05 18.10
C MET A 1 -22.97 -14.28 18.06
N ILE A 2 -22.22 -14.44 16.97
CA ILE A 2 -21.39 -15.61 16.73
C ILE A 2 -20.05 -15.31 17.41
N ASP A 3 -19.68 -16.17 18.34
CA ASP A 3 -18.51 -16.08 19.21
C ASP A 3 -17.21 -16.02 18.38
N VAL A 4 -16.56 -14.86 18.38
CA VAL A 4 -15.34 -14.58 17.59
C VAL A 4 -14.08 -15.06 18.33
N MET A 5 -14.20 -15.60 19.55
CA MET A 5 -13.05 -16.13 20.30
C MET A 5 -12.73 -17.60 19.99
N GLY A 6 -13.60 -18.32 19.26
CA GLY A 6 -13.38 -19.73 18.91
C GLY A 6 -12.44 -19.98 17.71
N VAL A 7 -12.09 -18.95 16.92
CA VAL A 7 -11.36 -19.14 15.65
C VAL A 7 -9.83 -19.10 15.82
N VAL A 8 -9.31 -18.64 16.97
CA VAL A 8 -7.86 -18.46 17.17
C VAL A 8 -7.22 -19.57 18.03
N VAL A 9 -8.01 -20.50 18.60
CA VAL A 9 -7.48 -21.56 19.50
C VAL A 9 -7.66 -22.97 18.92
N GLY A 10 -8.18 -23.13 17.71
CA GLY A 10 -8.28 -24.44 17.04
C GLY A 10 -6.92 -25.00 16.60
N PRO A 11 -6.11 -24.27 15.82
CA PRO A 11 -4.89 -24.82 15.21
C PRO A 11 -3.78 -25.14 16.22
N ILE A 12 -3.73 -24.42 17.34
CA ILE A 12 -2.72 -24.63 18.38
C ILE A 12 -3.04 -25.91 19.18
N ALA A 13 -4.32 -26.21 19.45
CA ALA A 13 -4.70 -27.41 20.19
C ALA A 13 -4.43 -28.72 19.40
N GLU A 14 -4.54 -28.68 18.08
CA GLU A 14 -4.26 -29.82 17.19
C GLU A 14 -2.75 -30.07 17.04
N GLU A 15 -1.93 -29.02 17.10
CA GLU A 15 -0.47 -29.10 17.12
C GLU A 15 0.07 -29.80 18.40
N TYR A 16 -0.57 -29.58 19.55
CA TYR A 16 -0.21 -30.25 20.83
C TYR A 16 -0.68 -31.72 20.91
N ALA A 17 -1.78 -32.08 20.25
CA ALA A 17 -2.28 -33.47 20.24
C ALA A 17 -1.38 -34.39 19.39
N VAL A 18 -0.87 -33.90 18.26
CA VAL A 18 0.08 -34.62 17.40
C VAL A 18 1.42 -34.85 18.09
N GLN A 19 1.86 -33.96 18.98
CA GLN A 19 3.12 -34.13 19.71
C GLN A 19 3.08 -35.23 20.80
N ARG A 20 1.90 -35.54 21.37
CA ARG A 20 1.79 -36.53 22.46
C ARG A 20 1.85 -37.98 21.99
N ASP A 21 1.61 -38.28 20.72
CA ASP A 21 1.57 -39.66 20.18
C ASP A 21 2.73 -39.99 19.22
N MET A 22 3.59 -39.01 18.89
CA MET A 22 4.70 -39.18 17.92
C MET A 22 6.01 -39.75 18.51
N SER A 23 6.04 -40.05 19.81
CA SER A 23 7.18 -40.66 20.50
C SER A 23 7.57 -42.02 19.89
N ALA A 24 6.60 -42.78 19.38
CA ALA A 24 6.80 -44.10 18.77
C ALA A 24 6.88 -44.11 17.22
N ALA A 25 6.70 -42.97 16.54
CA ALA A 25 6.60 -42.92 15.08
C ALA A 25 7.96 -43.05 14.35
N SER A 26 7.99 -43.76 13.22
CA SER A 26 9.19 -43.97 12.41
C SER A 26 9.69 -42.66 11.79
N SER A 27 11.01 -42.55 11.60
CA SER A 27 11.66 -41.35 11.03
C SER A 27 11.07 -40.93 9.66
N LYS A 28 10.53 -41.88 8.89
CA LYS A 28 9.83 -41.60 7.61
C LYS A 28 8.45 -40.95 7.80
N GLU A 29 7.69 -41.35 8.80
CA GLU A 29 6.37 -40.77 9.10
C GLU A 29 6.52 -39.34 9.62
N ARG A 30 7.49 -39.09 10.50
CA ARG A 30 7.80 -37.73 10.99
C ARG A 30 8.18 -36.77 9.85
N ARG A 31 8.92 -37.24 8.85
CA ARG A 31 9.26 -36.45 7.65
C ARG A 31 8.04 -36.15 6.78
N THR A 32 7.13 -37.11 6.66
CA THR A 32 5.91 -36.98 5.84
C THR A 32 4.92 -36.02 6.50
N ALA A 33 4.68 -36.17 7.81
CA ALA A 33 3.85 -35.25 8.59
C ALA A 33 4.40 -33.82 8.56
N ARG A 34 5.72 -33.64 8.76
CA ARG A 34 6.35 -32.31 8.69
C ARG A 34 6.23 -31.68 7.30
N ARG A 35 6.34 -32.47 6.22
CA ARG A 35 6.10 -31.98 4.84
C ARG A 35 4.65 -31.57 4.62
N GLN A 36 3.70 -32.34 5.14
CA GLN A 36 2.27 -32.03 5.02
C GLN A 36 1.91 -30.75 5.77
N VAL A 37 2.40 -30.57 7.00
CA VAL A 37 2.19 -29.33 7.77
C VAL A 37 2.83 -28.13 7.08
N LEU A 38 4.07 -28.26 6.59
CA LEU A 38 4.73 -27.18 5.85
C LEU A 38 4.02 -26.84 4.53
N ALA A 39 3.50 -27.83 3.80
CA ALA A 39 2.74 -27.61 2.58
C ALA A 39 1.40 -26.92 2.87
N PHE A 40 0.73 -27.30 3.96
CA PHE A 40 -0.51 -26.66 4.40
C PHE A 40 -0.29 -25.22 4.85
N GLN A 41 0.77 -24.97 5.63
CA GLN A 41 1.12 -23.62 6.08
C GLN A 41 1.59 -22.72 4.93
N GLN A 42 2.29 -23.27 3.94
CA GLN A 42 2.64 -22.56 2.72
C GLN A 42 1.40 -22.22 1.88
N ALA A 43 0.46 -23.16 1.72
CA ALA A 43 -0.79 -22.93 0.99
C ALA A 43 -1.68 -21.87 1.68
N PHE A 44 -1.78 -21.91 3.00
CA PHE A 44 -2.46 -20.89 3.79
C PHE A 44 -1.82 -19.50 3.62
N PHE A 45 -0.48 -19.42 3.61
CA PHE A 45 0.25 -18.17 3.36
C PHE A 45 0.14 -17.68 1.90
N GLU A 46 -0.09 -18.58 0.95
CA GLU A 46 -0.35 -18.26 -0.47
C GLU A 46 -1.74 -17.62 -0.65
N GLU A 47 -2.75 -18.10 0.08
CA GLU A 47 -4.12 -17.57 0.07
C GLU A 47 -4.24 -16.18 0.68
N GLU A 48 -3.33 -15.81 1.59
CA GLU A 48 -3.35 -14.51 2.29
C GLU A 48 -2.52 -13.41 1.61
N LYS A 49 -2.03 -13.65 0.38
CA LYS A 49 -1.41 -12.60 -0.42
C LYS A 49 -2.47 -11.58 -0.83
N ARG A 50 -2.37 -10.35 -0.31
CA ARG A 50 -3.24 -9.24 -0.72
C ARG A 50 -3.21 -9.08 -2.25
N CYS A 51 -4.27 -9.49 -2.92
CA CYS A 51 -4.41 -9.33 -4.36
C CYS A 51 -4.62 -7.85 -4.69
N THR A 52 -3.65 -7.24 -5.36
CA THR A 52 -3.72 -5.83 -5.74
C THR A 52 -4.15 -5.70 -7.18
N PHE A 53 -5.40 -5.31 -7.40
CA PHE A 53 -5.95 -5.08 -8.73
C PHE A 53 -5.51 -3.74 -9.32
N THR A 54 -5.16 -3.76 -10.60
CA THR A 54 -4.99 -2.58 -11.45
C THR A 54 -6.34 -1.90 -11.72
N VAL A 55 -6.32 -0.63 -12.13
CA VAL A 55 -7.55 0.10 -12.49
C VAL A 55 -8.30 -0.64 -13.61
N LYS A 56 -7.57 -1.17 -14.61
CA LYS A 56 -8.15 -1.91 -15.73
C LYS A 56 -8.88 -3.17 -15.30
N GLU A 57 -8.29 -3.98 -14.42
CA GLU A 57 -8.92 -5.20 -13.90
C GLU A 57 -10.18 -4.89 -13.09
N LYS A 58 -10.17 -3.82 -12.29
CA LYS A 58 -11.37 -3.38 -11.57
C LYS A 58 -12.50 -2.97 -12.52
N VAL A 59 -12.16 -2.27 -13.62
CA VAL A 59 -13.15 -1.88 -14.64
C VAL A 59 -13.73 -3.10 -15.36
N ASP A 60 -12.90 -4.12 -15.65
CA ASP A 60 -13.36 -5.38 -16.22
C ASP A 60 -14.37 -6.08 -15.29
N ILE A 61 -14.02 -6.23 -14.00
CA ILE A 61 -14.92 -6.81 -12.98
C ILE A 61 -16.25 -6.04 -12.90
N ILE A 62 -16.21 -4.70 -12.90
CA ILE A 62 -17.42 -3.86 -12.87
C ILE A 62 -18.26 -4.08 -14.14
N SER A 63 -17.63 -4.20 -15.31
CA SER A 63 -18.32 -4.40 -16.57
C SER A 63 -19.04 -5.75 -16.61
N ARG A 64 -18.40 -6.81 -16.12
CA ARG A 64 -19.00 -8.14 -15.99
C ARG A 64 -20.17 -8.18 -15.01
N LEU A 65 -20.03 -7.49 -13.87
CA LEU A 65 -21.14 -7.33 -12.93
C LEU A 65 -22.33 -6.58 -13.54
N LYS A 66 -22.09 -5.55 -14.37
CA LYS A 66 -23.16 -4.85 -15.12
C LYS A 66 -23.84 -5.75 -16.15
N ASN A 67 -23.08 -6.67 -16.75
CA ASN A 67 -23.60 -7.65 -17.71
C ASN A 67 -24.37 -8.80 -17.04
N GLY A 68 -24.48 -8.81 -15.71
CA GLY A 68 -25.27 -9.78 -14.95
C GLY A 68 -24.51 -11.01 -14.47
N GLU A 69 -23.17 -11.02 -14.56
CA GLU A 69 -22.38 -12.11 -13.95
C GLU A 69 -22.53 -12.14 -12.43
N ASN A 70 -22.52 -13.35 -11.86
CA ASN A 70 -22.70 -13.53 -10.42
C ASN A 70 -21.40 -13.24 -9.66
N ASN A 71 -21.53 -12.59 -8.50
CA ASN A 71 -20.41 -12.29 -7.61
C ASN A 71 -19.63 -13.55 -7.22
N VAL A 72 -20.31 -14.69 -7.03
CA VAL A 72 -19.67 -15.96 -6.64
C VAL A 72 -18.69 -16.45 -7.70
N ASP A 73 -19.06 -16.34 -8.97
CA ASP A 73 -18.23 -16.81 -10.07
C ASP A 73 -17.01 -15.91 -10.27
N LEU A 74 -17.20 -14.59 -10.14
CA LEU A 74 -16.10 -13.62 -10.14
C LEU A 74 -15.15 -13.82 -8.96
N CYS A 75 -15.66 -14.13 -7.76
CA CYS A 75 -14.82 -14.41 -6.60
C CYS A 75 -13.90 -15.62 -6.86
N LYS A 76 -14.44 -16.69 -7.44
CA LYS A 76 -13.65 -17.89 -7.80
C LYS A 76 -12.63 -17.60 -8.90
N GLN A 77 -13.05 -16.89 -9.95
CA GLN A 77 -12.18 -16.59 -11.09
C GLN A 77 -10.99 -15.72 -10.71
N PHE A 78 -11.23 -14.69 -9.88
CA PHE A 78 -10.21 -13.74 -9.48
C PHE A 78 -9.52 -14.12 -8.16
N GLY A 79 -9.92 -15.23 -7.51
CA GLY A 79 -9.33 -15.70 -6.25
C GLY A 79 -9.51 -14.71 -5.10
N VAL A 80 -10.66 -14.03 -5.03
CA VAL A 80 -10.90 -12.97 -4.03
C VAL A 80 -12.17 -13.15 -3.24
N SER A 81 -12.16 -12.56 -2.05
CA SER A 81 -13.31 -12.56 -1.16
C SER A 81 -14.49 -11.77 -1.73
N HIS A 82 -15.70 -12.19 -1.35
CA HIS A 82 -16.94 -11.51 -1.74
C HIS A 82 -16.98 -10.04 -1.32
N SER A 83 -16.37 -9.70 -0.17
CA SER A 83 -16.25 -8.31 0.29
C SER A 83 -15.43 -7.45 -0.67
N THR A 84 -14.44 -8.02 -1.35
CA THR A 84 -13.60 -7.32 -2.32
C THR A 84 -14.41 -6.92 -3.55
N ILE A 85 -15.12 -7.87 -4.16
CA ILE A 85 -16.00 -7.61 -5.32
C ILE A 85 -17.12 -6.62 -4.94
N SER A 86 -17.73 -6.78 -3.76
CA SER A 86 -18.75 -5.84 -3.27
C SER A 86 -18.21 -4.43 -3.09
N THR A 87 -16.99 -4.28 -2.59
CA THR A 87 -16.34 -2.96 -2.41
C THR A 87 -16.03 -2.31 -3.75
N MET A 88 -15.55 -3.07 -4.74
CA MET A 88 -15.36 -2.57 -6.10
C MET A 88 -16.68 -2.08 -6.70
N TRP A 89 -17.76 -2.84 -6.51
CA TRP A 89 -19.08 -2.44 -6.97
C TRP A 89 -19.55 -1.15 -6.28
N LYS A 90 -19.39 -1.01 -4.97
CA LYS A 90 -19.76 0.23 -4.24
C LYS A 90 -18.98 1.44 -4.75
N ASN A 91 -17.68 1.28 -5.00
CA ASN A 91 -16.79 2.37 -5.43
C ASN A 91 -16.70 2.51 -6.97
N ARG A 92 -17.60 1.87 -7.73
CA ARG A 92 -17.51 1.77 -9.19
C ARG A 92 -17.43 3.10 -9.93
N ALA A 93 -18.14 4.14 -9.45
CA ALA A 93 -18.13 5.46 -10.07
C ALA A 93 -16.72 6.07 -10.06
N LYS A 94 -16.05 6.07 -8.90
CA LYS A 94 -14.68 6.57 -8.74
C LYS A 94 -13.67 5.77 -9.58
N ILE A 95 -13.87 4.46 -9.68
CA ILE A 95 -13.00 3.59 -10.47
C ILE A 95 -13.11 3.90 -11.96
N LEU A 96 -14.32 4.15 -12.48
CA LEU A 96 -14.55 4.52 -13.88
C LEU A 96 -14.00 5.93 -14.19
N GLU A 97 -14.22 6.90 -13.31
CA GLU A 97 -13.66 8.26 -13.44
C GLU A 97 -12.11 8.25 -13.47
N CYS A 98 -11.49 7.44 -12.62
CA CYS A 98 -10.03 7.23 -12.61
C CYS A 98 -9.52 6.60 -13.92
N PHE A 99 -10.31 5.70 -14.52
CA PHE A 99 -9.97 5.09 -15.81
C PHE A 99 -10.09 6.08 -16.97
N GLU A 100 -11.18 6.87 -17.02
CA GLU A 100 -11.44 7.85 -18.08
C GLU A 100 -10.43 9.01 -18.07
N SER A 101 -10.04 9.47 -16.88
CA SER A 101 -9.02 10.53 -16.72
C SER A 101 -7.61 10.11 -17.15
N LYS A 102 -7.41 8.87 -17.64
CA LYS A 102 -6.09 8.27 -17.97
C LYS A 102 -5.06 8.40 -16.85
N SER A 103 -5.51 8.64 -15.62
CA SER A 103 -4.69 8.63 -14.42
C SER A 103 -4.39 7.17 -14.05
N LEU A 104 -3.59 6.50 -14.88
CA LEU A 104 -3.12 5.13 -14.66
C LEU A 104 -2.21 5.01 -13.43
N LYS A 105 -1.75 6.17 -12.93
CA LYS A 105 -1.19 6.32 -11.60
C LYS A 105 -2.32 6.79 -10.72
N ILE A 106 -2.72 5.97 -9.76
CA ILE A 106 -2.79 6.33 -8.33
C ILE A 106 -3.49 5.15 -7.62
N LYS A 107 -2.66 4.29 -7.04
CA LYS A 107 -3.00 3.70 -5.76
C LYS A 107 -2.77 4.81 -4.74
N GLU A 108 -3.84 5.48 -4.36
CA GLU A 108 -4.06 6.05 -3.04
C GLU A 108 -5.26 6.97 -3.14
N ASP A 109 -6.30 6.64 -2.37
CA ASP A 109 -7.16 7.65 -1.82
C ASP A 109 -6.24 8.75 -1.25
N HIS A 110 -6.07 9.83 -2.01
CA HIS A 110 -5.48 11.05 -1.49
C HIS A 110 -6.32 11.38 -0.26
N ASN A 111 -5.74 11.23 0.92
CA ASN A 111 -6.42 11.56 2.14
C ASN A 111 -6.60 13.09 2.12
N PRO A 112 -7.82 13.62 1.90
CA PRO A 112 -8.02 15.06 1.75
C PRO A 112 -7.64 15.82 3.02
N THR A 113 -7.49 15.11 4.14
CA THR A 113 -7.20 15.63 5.47
C THR A 113 -5.95 16.54 5.54
N HIS A 114 -4.97 16.38 4.63
CA HIS A 114 -3.71 17.14 4.67
C HIS A 114 -3.29 17.77 3.33
N GLN A 115 -4.22 17.93 2.38
CA GLN A 115 -3.91 18.53 1.07
C GLN A 115 -3.38 19.97 1.20
N ASP A 116 -3.88 20.73 2.17
CA ASP A 116 -3.45 22.11 2.44
C ASP A 116 -1.95 22.17 2.77
N ILE A 117 -1.46 21.22 3.58
CA ILE A 117 -0.05 21.10 3.95
C ILE A 117 0.78 20.73 2.73
N GLU A 118 0.29 19.79 1.92
CA GLU A 118 0.96 19.34 0.71
C GLU A 118 1.13 20.48 -0.30
N ASN A 119 0.08 21.26 -0.52
CA ASN A 119 0.09 22.41 -1.42
C ASN A 119 1.05 23.51 -0.94
N ALA A 120 1.00 23.86 0.35
CA ALA A 120 1.91 24.84 0.94
C ALA A 120 3.38 24.39 0.81
N LEU A 121 3.63 23.10 1.06
CA LEU A 121 4.96 22.51 0.92
C LEU A 121 5.45 22.52 -0.52
N LEU A 122 4.57 22.25 -1.49
CA LEU A 122 4.90 22.27 -2.91
C LEU A 122 5.27 23.67 -3.40
N VAL A 123 4.49 24.69 -3.02
CA VAL A 123 4.78 26.10 -3.36
C VAL A 123 6.15 26.50 -2.82
N TRP A 124 6.43 26.18 -1.56
CA TRP A 124 7.72 26.45 -0.95
C TRP A 124 8.86 25.68 -1.65
N PHE A 125 8.66 24.39 -1.94
CA PHE A 125 9.66 23.56 -2.62
C PHE A 125 10.04 24.13 -3.99
N LYS A 126 9.04 24.57 -4.78
CA LYS A 126 9.27 25.21 -6.09
C LYS A 126 10.06 26.51 -5.97
N ALA A 127 9.74 27.35 -4.99
CA ALA A 127 10.48 28.60 -4.74
C ALA A 127 11.94 28.36 -4.33
N GLN A 128 12.22 27.28 -3.59
CA GLN A 128 13.59 26.92 -3.22
C GLN A 128 14.37 26.31 -4.41
N ARG A 129 13.70 25.51 -5.25
CA ARG A 129 14.29 24.98 -6.50
C ARG A 129 14.66 26.10 -7.47
N SER A 130 13.86 27.16 -7.60
CA SER A 130 14.22 28.31 -8.44
C SER A 130 15.43 29.09 -7.94
N GLN A 131 15.79 28.94 -6.67
CA GLN A 131 16.99 29.52 -6.06
C GLN A 131 18.19 28.56 -6.10
N ASN A 132 18.09 27.43 -6.81
CA ASN A 132 19.10 26.37 -6.87
C ASN A 132 19.52 25.81 -5.49
N VAL A 133 18.65 25.90 -4.47
CA VAL A 133 18.94 25.37 -3.14
C VAL A 133 18.68 23.86 -3.11
N PRO A 134 19.67 23.02 -2.75
CA PRO A 134 19.44 21.59 -2.58
C PRO A 134 18.60 21.32 -1.33
N ILE A 135 17.45 20.68 -1.50
CA ILE A 135 16.53 20.38 -0.38
C ILE A 135 16.66 18.92 0.02
N SER A 136 17.17 18.70 1.22
CA SER A 136 17.28 17.37 1.83
C SER A 136 15.93 16.84 2.32
N GLY A 137 15.79 15.52 2.40
CA GLY A 137 14.61 14.85 2.97
C GLY A 137 14.24 15.32 4.37
N PRO A 138 15.19 15.36 5.33
CA PRO A 138 14.92 15.85 6.69
C PRO A 138 14.49 17.32 6.74
N LEU A 139 15.03 18.17 5.86
CA LEU A 139 14.60 19.57 5.77
C LEU A 139 13.15 19.67 5.30
N LEU A 140 12.77 18.86 4.32
CA LEU A 140 11.41 18.79 3.81
C LEU A 140 10.42 18.32 4.88
N GLN A 141 10.80 17.34 5.71
CA GLN A 141 9.99 16.89 6.87
C GLN A 141 9.76 18.01 7.88
N LYS A 142 10.84 18.71 8.28
CA LYS A 142 10.75 19.83 9.22
C LYS A 142 9.83 20.92 8.69
N LYS A 143 9.90 21.23 7.38
CA LYS A 143 9.05 22.24 6.76
C LYS A 143 7.58 21.80 6.66
N ALA A 144 7.31 20.53 6.37
CA ALA A 144 5.96 19.98 6.37
C ALA A 144 5.30 20.10 7.77
N ASN A 145 6.04 19.72 8.82
CA ASN A 145 5.57 19.86 10.20
C ASN A 145 5.37 21.34 10.60
N HIS A 146 6.20 22.24 10.08
CA HIS A 146 6.01 23.68 10.29
C HIS A 146 4.69 24.16 9.66
N PHE A 147 4.41 23.80 8.41
CA PHE A 147 3.14 24.15 7.77
C PHE A 147 1.93 23.53 8.46
N ALA A 148 2.06 22.30 8.97
CA ALA A 148 1.00 21.68 9.77
C ALA A 148 0.66 22.49 11.02
N ARG A 149 1.66 23.04 11.72
CA ARG A 149 1.44 23.92 12.87
C ARG A 149 0.81 25.25 12.47
N GLN A 150 1.22 25.83 11.35
CA GLN A 150 0.63 27.09 10.84
C GLN A 150 -0.82 26.93 10.40
N LEU A 151 -1.19 25.75 9.91
CA LEU A 151 -2.55 25.43 9.46
C LEU A 151 -3.40 24.76 10.56
N GLU A 152 -2.92 24.79 11.81
CA GLU A 152 -3.58 24.22 13.00
C GLU A 152 -3.94 22.72 12.85
N LYS A 153 -3.19 21.98 12.03
CA LYS A 153 -3.34 20.53 11.84
C LYS A 153 -2.52 19.80 12.90
N THR A 154 -3.01 19.77 14.13
CA THR A 154 -2.33 19.15 15.30
C THR A 154 -2.18 17.63 15.18
N ASN A 155 -3.03 16.97 14.39
CA ASN A 155 -3.00 15.53 14.16
C ASN A 155 -2.02 15.10 13.05
N PHE A 156 -1.24 16.03 12.49
CA PHE A 156 -0.29 15.73 11.44
C PHE A 156 1.14 15.62 11.98
N GLU A 157 1.75 14.47 11.73
CA GLU A 157 3.18 14.27 11.88
C GLU A 157 3.77 13.74 10.58
N CYS A 158 4.74 14.48 10.03
CA CYS A 158 5.38 14.13 8.78
C CYS A 158 6.30 12.92 8.98
N SER A 159 5.84 11.74 8.56
CA SER A 159 6.64 10.52 8.51
C SER A 159 7.57 10.47 7.28
N GLY A 160 8.58 9.59 7.32
CA GLY A 160 9.42 9.28 6.15
C GLY A 160 8.60 8.81 4.94
N SER A 161 7.58 7.98 5.18
CA SER A 161 6.67 7.48 4.15
C SER A 161 5.84 8.59 3.50
N TRP A 162 5.41 9.59 4.27
CA TRP A 162 4.67 10.74 3.75
C TRP A 162 5.53 11.57 2.79
N ILE A 163 6.81 11.81 3.12
CA ILE A 163 7.75 12.48 2.21
C ILE A 163 8.05 11.65 0.96
N TYR A 164 8.21 10.34 1.11
CA TYR A 164 8.40 9.46 -0.03
C TYR A 164 7.24 9.59 -1.01
N ARG A 165 6.00 9.52 -0.52
CA ARG A 165 4.78 9.73 -1.33
C ARG A 165 4.72 11.12 -1.95
N PHE A 166 4.98 12.17 -1.18
CA PHE A 166 5.04 13.55 -1.69
C PHE A 166 6.00 13.67 -2.89
N ARG A 167 7.19 13.06 -2.81
CA ARG A 167 8.15 13.09 -3.93
C ARG A 167 7.64 12.34 -5.15
N GLN A 168 7.01 11.18 -4.96
CA GLN A 168 6.44 10.39 -6.06
C GLN A 168 5.25 11.09 -6.72
N LEU A 169 4.43 11.81 -5.94
CA LEU A 169 3.27 12.55 -6.44
C LEU A 169 3.67 13.74 -7.31
N HIS A 170 4.73 14.45 -6.94
CA HIS A 170 5.19 15.66 -7.63
C HIS A 170 6.40 15.41 -8.55
N ASP A 171 6.67 14.15 -8.90
CA ASP A 171 7.80 13.70 -9.73
C ASP A 171 9.15 14.31 -9.30
N ILE A 172 9.37 14.45 -7.99
CA ILE A 172 10.58 15.05 -7.42
C ILE A 172 11.68 13.99 -7.37
N VAL A 173 12.57 14.01 -8.36
CA VAL A 173 13.75 13.14 -8.41
C VAL A 173 14.79 13.62 -7.39
N VAL A 174 15.29 12.69 -6.57
CA VAL A 174 16.49 12.86 -5.75
C VAL A 174 17.71 12.67 -6.66
N GLY A 175 18.04 13.72 -7.41
CA GLY A 175 19.26 13.79 -8.20
C GLY A 175 20.36 14.52 -7.42
N LYS A 176 21.61 14.08 -7.57
CA LYS A 176 22.78 14.86 -7.20
C LYS A 176 22.74 16.14 -8.04
N VAL A 177 22.51 17.29 -7.43
CA VAL A 177 22.76 18.58 -8.09
C VAL A 177 24.27 18.60 -8.35
N CYS A 178 24.69 18.25 -9.55
CA CYS A 178 26.07 18.44 -9.97
C CYS A 178 26.24 19.95 -10.07
N GLY A 179 26.94 20.54 -9.09
CA GLY A 179 27.23 21.96 -9.08
C GLY A 179 28.01 22.29 -10.35
N GLU A 180 27.41 23.11 -11.20
CA GLU A 180 28.18 23.86 -12.18
C GLU A 180 28.99 24.87 -11.37
N SER A 181 30.30 24.61 -11.25
CA SER A 181 31.23 25.53 -10.65
C SER A 181 31.30 26.78 -11.52
N THR A 182 30.54 27.82 -11.17
CA THR A 182 30.80 29.17 -11.70
C THR A 182 32.06 29.69 -11.03
N SER A 183 33.21 29.31 -11.58
CA SER A 183 34.49 29.96 -11.29
C SER A 183 34.42 31.40 -11.80
N VAL A 184 34.16 32.35 -10.90
CA VAL A 184 34.39 33.77 -11.17
C VAL A 184 35.87 34.02 -10.94
N SER A 185 36.66 34.05 -12.01
CA SER A 185 37.98 34.67 -11.99
C SER A 185 37.80 36.14 -12.32
N GLN A 186 38.08 37.01 -11.36
CA GLN A 186 38.43 38.39 -11.64
C GLN A 186 39.84 38.61 -11.08
N ASN A 187 40.81 38.58 -11.99
CA ASN A 187 42.13 39.14 -11.71
C ASN A 187 42.04 40.67 -11.80
N ASP A 188 42.85 41.30 -10.95
CA ASP A 188 43.24 42.72 -10.78
C ASP A 188 42.64 43.80 -11.70
#